data_AF-A0A1G8KPC2-F1
#
_entry.id   AF-A0A1G8KPC2-F1
#
_cell.length_a   1.000
_cell.length_b   1.000
_cell.length_c   1.000
_cell.angle_alpha   90.00
_cell.angle_beta   90.00
_cell.angle_gamma   90.00
#
_symmetry.space_group_name_H-M   'P 1'
#
loop_
_entity.id
_entity.type
_entity.pdbx_description
1 polymer ?
#
loop_
_entity_poly.entity_id
_entity_poly.type
_entity_poly.pdbx_seq_one_letter_code
_entity_poly.pdbx_strand_id
1 'polypeptide(L)'
;MMEMTMINETDEYTPGEGDIRRPNVVIVNNPSLPPTQDNIKNVVEIKFPPDKVDLKQQAAYEEIAGEPDKSVKWDRPIAGAPTATK
;
A
#
# COMPACT_ATOMS: atom_id res chain seq x y z
N MET A 1 -36.97 -17.01 1.00
CA MET A 1 -35.82 -16.69 1.87
C MET A 1 -34.70 -16.26 0.94
N MET A 2 -34.33 -14.98 0.95
CA MET A 2 -33.19 -14.49 0.16
C MET A 2 -31.93 -14.81 0.95
N GLU A 3 -31.03 -15.59 0.37
CA GLU A 3 -29.71 -15.79 0.94
C GLU A 3 -28.97 -14.45 0.90
N MET A 4 -28.61 -13.95 2.09
CA MET A 4 -27.72 -12.82 2.25
C MET A 4 -26.34 -13.30 1.84
N THR A 5 -25.94 -13.04 0.60
CA THR A 5 -24.57 -13.24 0.15
C THR A 5 -23.66 -12.39 1.02
N MET A 6 -22.96 -13.05 1.94
CA MET A 6 -21.82 -12.47 2.63
C MET A 6 -20.82 -12.14 1.54
N ILE A 7 -20.69 -10.86 1.20
CA ILE A 7 -19.58 -10.38 0.38
C ILE A 7 -18.31 -10.67 1.19
N ASN A 8 -17.65 -11.79 0.88
CA ASN A 8 -16.30 -12.02 1.36
C ASN A 8 -15.44 -10.99 0.63
N GLU A 9 -15.16 -9.88 1.30
CA GLU A 9 -14.26 -8.81 0.88
C GLU A 9 -12.78 -9.28 0.88
N THR A 10 -12.58 -10.55 0.54
CA THR A 10 -11.31 -11.15 0.15
C THR A 10 -11.37 -11.33 -1.37
N ASP A 11 -11.31 -10.24 -2.12
CA ASP A 11 -10.83 -10.36 -3.50
C ASP A 11 -9.37 -10.83 -3.40
N GLU A 12 -9.19 -12.14 -3.33
CA GLU A 12 -7.87 -12.76 -3.33
C GLU A 12 -7.20 -12.42 -4.66
N TYR A 13 -6.21 -11.54 -4.59
CA TYR A 13 -5.34 -11.24 -5.73
C TYR A 13 -4.90 -12.54 -6.41
N THR A 14 -5.23 -12.69 -7.68
CA THR A 14 -4.87 -13.87 -8.48
C THR A 14 -3.79 -13.48 -9.50
N PRO A 15 -2.52 -13.88 -9.28
CA PRO A 15 -1.46 -13.58 -10.24
C PRO A 15 -1.75 -14.16 -11.62
N GLY A 16 -1.51 -13.38 -12.68
CA GLY A 16 -1.59 -13.87 -14.07
C GLY A 16 -2.96 -13.73 -14.74
N GLU A 17 -3.99 -13.23 -14.02
CA GLU A 17 -5.32 -12.95 -14.59
C GLU A 17 -5.51 -11.49 -15.02
N GLY A 18 -4.43 -10.70 -15.03
CA GLY A 18 -4.47 -9.27 -15.32
C GLY A 18 -4.60 -8.39 -14.07
N ASP A 19 -4.73 -9.00 -12.90
CA ASP A 19 -4.58 -8.30 -11.62
C ASP A 19 -3.13 -7.81 -11.47
N ILE A 20 -2.96 -6.52 -11.17
CA ILE A 20 -1.64 -5.91 -10.93
C ILE A 20 -1.65 -5.27 -9.55
N ARG A 21 -0.76 -5.75 -8.67
CA ARG A 21 -0.46 -5.09 -7.39
C ARG A 21 0.36 -3.82 -7.65
N ARG A 22 -0.13 -2.67 -7.19
CA ARG A 22 0.57 -1.39 -7.27
C ARG A 22 0.43 -0.64 -5.96
N PRO A 23 1.49 -0.02 -5.44
CA PRO A 23 1.37 0.82 -4.26
C PRO A 23 0.36 1.94 -4.46
N ASN A 24 -0.33 2.37 -3.39
CA ASN A 24 -1.25 3.51 -3.48
C ASN A 24 -0.51 4.81 -3.80
N VAL A 25 0.60 5.08 -3.10
CA VAL A 25 1.34 6.34 -3.21
C VAL A 25 2.84 6.07 -3.20
N VAL A 26 3.56 6.76 -4.09
CA VAL A 26 5.02 6.85 -4.08
C VAL A 26 5.39 8.30 -3.82
N ILE A 27 6.18 8.54 -2.76
CA ILE A 27 6.71 9.85 -2.39
C ILE A 27 8.18 9.86 -2.80
N VAL A 28 8.58 10.87 -3.58
CA VAL A 28 9.97 11.05 -4.04
C VAL A 28 10.66 12.20 -3.32
N ASN A 29 12.00 12.16 -3.28
CA ASN A 29 12.83 13.23 -2.74
C ASN A 29 12.83 14.45 -3.67
N ASN A 30 12.97 14.23 -4.98
CA ASN A 30 12.93 15.26 -6.01
C ASN A 30 11.85 14.95 -7.07
N PRO A 31 10.80 15.79 -7.20
CA PRO A 31 9.72 15.55 -8.16
C PRO A 31 10.12 15.77 -9.62
N SER A 32 11.29 16.36 -9.89
CA SER A 32 11.81 16.55 -11.26
C SER A 32 12.60 15.34 -11.78
N LEU A 33 12.81 14.32 -10.95
CA LEU A 33 13.55 13.10 -11.31
C LEU A 33 12.59 11.89 -11.36
N PRO A 34 12.91 10.84 -12.15
CA PRO A 34 12.14 9.61 -12.16
C PRO A 34 12.06 8.95 -10.77
N PRO A 35 11.03 8.15 -10.48
CA PRO A 35 10.87 7.44 -9.21
C PRO A 35 11.72 6.15 -9.17
N THR A 36 13.03 6.28 -9.35
CA THR A 36 14.00 5.21 -9.12
C THR A 36 14.25 5.02 -7.63
N GLN A 37 14.74 3.85 -7.20
CA GLN A 37 14.97 3.51 -5.78
C GLN A 37 15.81 4.55 -5.03
N ASP A 38 16.79 5.19 -5.68
CA ASP A 38 17.62 6.26 -5.11
C ASP A 38 16.86 7.59 -4.89
N ASN A 39 15.77 7.82 -5.63
CA ASN A 39 14.92 9.01 -5.50
C ASN A 39 13.62 8.73 -4.70
N ILE A 40 13.27 7.48 -4.44
CA ILE A 40 12.11 7.15 -3.60
C ILE A 40 12.40 7.52 -2.14
N LYS A 41 11.53 8.36 -1.57
CA LYS A 41 11.52 8.69 -0.15
C LYS A 41 10.71 7.67 0.63
N ASN A 42 9.47 7.42 0.21
CA ASN A 42 8.60 6.43 0.82
C ASN A 42 7.64 5.81 -0.21
N VAL A 43 7.29 4.54 0.01
CA VAL A 43 6.14 3.87 -0.62
C VAL A 43 5.07 3.71 0.45
N VAL A 44 3.86 4.18 0.18
CA VAL A 44 2.75 4.20 1.15
C VAL A 44 1.61 3.31 0.66
N GLU A 45 1.23 2.37 1.53
CA GLU A 45 -0.01 1.59 1.39
C GLU A 45 -1.01 2.06 2.44
N ILE A 46 -2.24 2.32 2.01
CA ILE A 46 -3.35 2.74 2.87
C ILE A 46 -4.30 1.55 3.00
N LYS A 47 -4.63 1.19 4.23
CA LYS A 47 -5.64 0.17 4.55
C LYS A 47 -6.77 0.81 5.34
N PHE A 48 -8.02 0.53 4.96
CA PHE A 48 -9.19 0.98 5.71
C PHE A 48 -9.79 -0.21 6.46
N PRO A 49 -10.26 -0.07 7.71
CA PRO A 49 -10.97 -1.17 8.36
C PRO A 49 -12.14 -1.64 7.49
N PRO A 50 -12.32 -2.96 7.25
CA PRO A 50 -11.70 -4.09 7.97
C PRO A 50 -10.37 -4.63 7.39
N ASP A 51 -9.83 -4.03 6.34
CA ASP A 51 -8.67 -4.50 5.59
C ASP A 51 -7.47 -4.88 6.47
N LYS A 52 -6.75 -5.91 6.05
CA LYS A 52 -5.57 -6.42 6.74
C LYS A 52 -4.30 -6.18 5.91
N VAL A 53 -3.18 -6.17 6.60
CA VAL A 53 -1.86 -6.15 5.99
C VAL A 53 -1.58 -7.51 5.35
N ASP A 54 -1.25 -7.52 4.05
CA ASP A 54 -0.69 -8.68 3.36
C ASP A 54 0.85 -8.61 3.41
N LEU A 55 1.49 -9.59 4.03
CA LEU A 55 2.95 -9.65 4.15
C LEU A 55 3.66 -9.78 2.79
N LYS A 56 3.05 -10.45 1.80
CA LYS A 56 3.62 -10.54 0.46
C LYS A 56 3.57 -9.19 -0.25
N GLN A 57 2.48 -8.44 -0.05
CA GLN A 57 2.35 -7.09 -0.57
C GLN A 57 3.39 -6.16 0.07
N GLN A 58 3.55 -6.24 1.40
CA GLN A 58 4.54 -5.46 2.12
C GLN A 58 5.96 -5.72 1.60
N ALA A 59 6.36 -6.98 1.50
CA ALA A 59 7.71 -7.35 1.04
C ALA A 59 7.99 -6.83 -0.38
N ALA A 60 7.00 -6.93 -1.28
CA ALA A 60 7.13 -6.40 -2.64
C ALA A 60 7.29 -4.87 -2.64
N TYR A 61 6.65 -4.15 -1.72
CA TYR A 61 6.75 -2.69 -1.66
C TYR A 61 8.04 -2.21 -0.98
N GLU A 62 8.58 -2.99 -0.05
CA GLU A 62 9.94 -2.79 0.47
C GLU A 62 10.99 -2.97 -0.65
N GLU A 63 10.80 -3.96 -1.53
CA GLU A 63 11.64 -4.14 -2.73
C GLU A 63 11.55 -2.93 -3.67
N ILE A 64 10.33 -2.44 -3.98
CA ILE A 64 10.15 -1.22 -4.80
C ILE A 64 10.82 0.00 -4.16
N ALA A 65 10.72 0.14 -2.82
CA ALA A 65 11.29 1.27 -2.10
C ALA A 65 12.83 1.20 -2.00
N GLY A 66 13.42 0.00 -2.18
CA GLY A 66 14.85 -0.26 -2.11
C GLY A 66 15.38 -0.53 -0.69
N GLU A 67 14.67 -0.08 0.34
CA GLU A 67 14.99 -0.33 1.75
C GLU A 67 13.70 -0.54 2.58
N PRO A 68 13.69 -1.43 3.59
CA PRO A 68 12.46 -1.76 4.32
C PRO A 68 11.84 -0.59 5.10
N ASP A 69 12.66 0.36 5.56
CA ASP A 69 12.26 1.51 6.37
C ASP A 69 11.54 2.60 5.55
N LYS A 70 11.62 2.55 4.22
CA LYS A 70 10.90 3.44 3.29
C LYS A 70 9.49 2.95 2.96
N SER A 71 9.07 1.79 3.47
CA SER A 71 7.71 1.26 3.30
C SER A 71 6.84 1.66 4.49
N VAL A 72 5.88 2.55 4.26
CA VAL A 72 5.01 3.10 5.32
C VAL A 72 3.59 2.56 5.16
N LYS A 73 3.05 2.09 6.29
CA LYS A 73 1.65 1.66 6.39
C LYS A 73 0.83 2.76 7.05
N TRP A 74 -0.35 3.02 6.52
CA TRP A 74 -1.29 3.92 7.14
C TRP A 74 -2.60 3.18 7.46
N ASP A 75 -2.85 2.97 8.75
CA ASP A 75 -3.95 2.15 9.28
C ASP A 75 -4.89 2.91 10.23
N ARG A 76 -4.84 4.25 10.23
CA ARG A 76 -5.62 5.04 11.19
C ARG A 76 -7.13 4.96 10.92
N PRO A 77 -7.97 4.75 11.95
CA PRO A 77 -9.38 5.08 11.87
C PRO A 77 -9.49 6.59 11.59
N ILE A 78 -10.48 6.99 10.80
CA ILE A 78 -10.66 8.35 10.26
C ILE A 78 -10.95 9.35 11.39
N ALA A 79 -9.92 9.72 12.15
CA ALA A 79 -9.91 10.77 13.17
C ALA A 79 -8.44 11.16 13.46
N GLY A 80 -7.95 12.18 12.75
CA GLY A 80 -6.66 12.80 13.02
C GLY A 80 -5.51 12.26 12.18
N ALA A 81 -5.24 12.92 11.05
CA ALA A 81 -4.04 12.68 10.26
C ALA A 81 -2.77 13.08 11.05
N PRO A 82 -1.68 12.30 11.04
CA PRO A 82 -0.40 12.77 11.54
C PRO A 82 0.19 13.79 10.57
N THR A 83 0.60 14.93 11.11
CA THR A 83 1.61 15.78 10.49
C THR A 83 2.89 14.98 10.32
N ALA A 84 3.37 14.85 9.08
CA ALA A 84 4.69 14.34 8.80
C ALA A 84 5.72 15.24 9.49
N THR A 85 6.38 14.74 10.53
CA THR A 85 7.52 15.43 11.12
C THR A 85 8.69 15.32 10.14
N LYS A 86 9.30 16.48 9.91
CA LYS A 86 10.30 16.79 8.89
C LYS A 86 11.54 15.90 8.94
#